data_AF-A0A3D1SP31-F1
#
_entry.id   AF-A0A3D1SP31-F1
#
_cell.length_a   1.000
_cell.length_b   1.000
_cell.length_c   1.000
_cell.angle_alpha   90.00
_cell.angle_beta   90.00
_cell.angle_gamma   90.00
#
_symmetry.space_group_name_H-M   'P 1'
#
loop_
_entity.id
_entity.type
_entity.pdbx_description
1 polymer ?
#
loop_
_entity_poly.entity_id
_entity_poly.type
_entity_poly.pdbx_seq_one_letter_code
_entity_poly.pdbx_strand_id
1 'polypeptide(L)' 'MNTYATVVLAAGKGTRMRSTLPKVLHPLVGVPLLAHVLNAVEAIPSTFAF' A
#
# COMPACT_ATOMS: atom_id res chain seq x y z
N MET A 1 26.30 2.24 6.96
CA MET A 1 25.29 2.72 5.98
C MET A 1 24.09 1.80 6.14
N ASN A 2 22.95 2.32 6.58
CA ASN A 2 21.82 1.47 6.97
C ASN A 2 20.88 1.30 5.79
N THR A 3 20.54 0.05 5.48
CA THR A 3 19.57 -0.30 4.43
C THR A 3 18.20 -0.43 5.05
N TYR A 4 17.22 0.28 4.49
CA TYR A 4 15.82 0.20 4.91
C TYR A 4 15.00 -0.49 3.81
N ALA A 5 14.04 -1.31 4.24
CA ALA A 5 13.07 -1.95 3.37
C ALA A 5 11.66 -1.66 3.88
N THR A 6 10.75 -1.33 2.96
CA THR A 6 9.35 -1.05 3.27
C THR A 6 8.49 -2.20 2.78
N VAL A 7 7.64 -2.74 3.66
CA VAL A 7 6.74 -3.86 3.34
C VAL A 7 5.29 -3.43 3.53
N VAL A 8 4.48 -3.52 2.47
CA VAL A 8 3.05 -3.22 2.51
C VAL A 8 2.25 -4.53 2.50
N LEU A 9 1.58 -4.83 3.62
CA LEU A 9 0.75 -6.03 3.74
C LEU A 9 -0.65 -5.79 3.15
N ALA A 10 -0.82 -6.16 1.88
CA ALA A 10 -2.03 -5.87 1.09
C ALA A 10 -2.97 -7.09 0.86
N ALA A 11 -2.71 -8.24 1.49
CA ALA A 11 -3.42 -9.50 1.23
C ALA A 11 -4.81 -9.64 1.90
N GLY A 12 -5.33 -8.58 2.55
CA GLY A 12 -6.59 -8.64 3.30
C GLY A 12 -7.83 -8.71 2.40
N LYS A 13 -8.66 -9.74 2.57
CA LYS A 13 -9.91 -9.96 1.79
C LYS A 13 -11.03 -8.92 2.02
N GLY A 14 -10.92 -8.01 2.98
CA GLY A 14 -11.95 -6.97 3.21
C GLY A 14 -13.31 -7.51 3.65
N THR A 15 -13.39 -8.64 4.36
CA THR A 15 -14.65 -9.34 4.67
C THR A 15 -15.69 -8.53 5.46
N ARG A 16 -15.25 -7.55 6.26
CA ARG A 16 -16.15 -6.61 6.97
C ARG A 16 -16.72 -5.51 6.07
N MET A 17 -16.22 -5.34 4.84
CA MET A 17 -16.67 -4.32 3.88
C MET A 17 -17.84 -4.78 3.00
N ARG A 18 -18.23 -6.06 3.08
CA ARG A 18 -19.34 -6.66 2.29
C ARG A 18 -19.25 -6.33 0.79
N SER A 19 -18.04 -6.44 0.25
CA SER A 19 -17.70 -6.11 -1.13
C SER A 19 -16.88 -7.24 -1.74
N THR A 20 -17.05 -7.49 -3.04
CA THR A 20 -16.19 -8.42 -3.81
C THR A 20 -14.81 -7.83 -4.06
N LEU A 21 -14.67 -6.51 -3.90
CA LEU A 21 -13.43 -5.78 -4.09
C LEU A 21 -12.56 -5.88 -2.83
N PRO A 22 -11.28 -6.29 -2.93
CA PRO A 22 -10.36 -6.32 -1.80
C PRO A 22 -10.22 -4.94 -1.14
N LYS A 23 -10.03 -4.91 0.20
CA LYS A 23 -9.94 -3.65 0.97
C LYS A 23 -8.98 -2.64 0.36
N VAL A 24 -7.82 -3.09 -0.10
CA VAL A 24 -6.75 -2.22 -0.64
C VAL A 24 -7.11 -1.54 -1.97
N LEU A 25 -8.07 -2.10 -2.71
CA LEU A 25 -8.52 -1.52 -3.96
C LEU A 25 -9.70 -0.55 -3.77
N HIS A 26 -10.32 -0.53 -2.59
CA HIS A 26 -11.48 0.33 -2.36
C HIS A 26 -11.10 1.80 -2.53
N PRO A 27 -11.90 2.58 -3.27
CA PRO A 27 -11.59 3.98 -3.52
C PRO A 27 -11.77 4.81 -2.25
N LEU A 28 -10.79 5.66 -1.98
CA LEU A 28 -10.81 6.73 -0.99
C LEU A 28 -10.47 8.04 -1.72
N VAL A 29 -11.43 8.95 -1.80
CA VAL A 29 -11.31 10.22 -2.55
C VAL A 29 -10.93 9.98 -4.02
N GLY A 30 -11.60 9.02 -4.67
CA GLY A 30 -11.42 8.73 -6.09
C GLY A 30 -10.19 7.89 -6.45
N VAL A 31 -9.31 7.57 -5.51
CA VAL A 31 -8.13 6.71 -5.75
C VAL A 31 -8.10 5.50 -4.81
N PRO A 32 -7.52 4.35 -5.20
CA PRO A 32 -7.46 3.17 -4.35
C PRO A 32 -6.74 3.43 -3.02
N LEU A 33 -7.19 2.79 -1.93
CA LEU A 33 -6.51 2.83 -0.62
C LEU A 33 -5.01 2.49 -0.71
N LEU A 34 -4.63 1.54 -1.57
CA LEU A 34 -3.23 1.18 -1.79
C LEU A 34 -2.40 2.33 -2.35
N ALA A 35 -2.97 3.16 -3.23
CA ALA A 35 -2.26 4.28 -3.84
C ALA A 35 -1.81 5.31 -2.78
N HIS A 36 -2.66 5.57 -1.79
CA HIS A 36 -2.30 6.43 -0.65
C HIS A 36 -1.10 5.89 0.13
N VAL A 37 -1.03 4.57 0.33
CA VAL A 37 0.10 3.94 1.03
C VAL A 37 1.38 4.04 0.20
N LEU A 38 1.29 3.78 -1.12
CA LEU A 38 2.42 3.88 -2.04
C LEU A 38 2.99 5.31 -2.08
N ASN A 39 2.11 6.32 -2.19
CA ASN A 39 2.51 7.72 -2.16
C ASN A 39 3.17 8.11 -0.82
N ALA A 40 2.70 7.56 0.30
CA ALA A 40 3.29 7.83 1.61
C ALA A 40 4.70 7.24 1.75
N VAL A 41 4.96 6.08 1.15
CA VAL A 41 6.27 5.41 1.24
C VAL A 41 7.27 5.89 0.19
N GLU A 42 6.82 6.61 -0.84
CA GLU A 42 7.69 7.23 -1.84
C GLU A 42 8.69 8.22 -1.23
N ALA A 43 8.31 8.88 -0.13
CA ALA A 43 9.20 9.76 0.63
C ALA A 43 10.34 9.01 1.36
N ILE A 44 10.32 7.68 1.40
CA ILE A 44 11.33 6.87 2.08
C ILE A 44 12.46 6.53 1.09
N PRO A 45 13.71 6.96 1.36
CA PRO A 45 14.86 6.60 0.53
C PRO A 45 15.02 5.08 0.47
N SER A 46 14.83 4.51 -0.71
CA SER A 46 15.06 3.09 -0.98
C SER A 46 16.24 2.96 -1.93
N THR A 47 17.41 2.66 -1.36
CA THR A 47 18.61 2.38 -2.17
C THR A 47 18.54 0.93 -2.64
N PHE A 48 18.24 0.72 -3.92
CA PHE A 48 18.48 -0.56 -4.57
C PHE A 48 19.89 -0.53 -5.16
N ALA A 49 20.84 -1.20 -4.50
CA ALA A 49 22.17 -1.40 -5.05
C ALA A 49 22.12 -2.61 -5.99
N PHE A 50 22.43 -2.39 -7.27
CA PHE A 50 22.64 -3.44 -8.27
C PHE A 50 24.11 -3.89 -8.25
#